data_AF-A0A2A5M494-F1
#
_entry.id   AF-A0A2A5M494-F1
#
_cell.length_a   1.000
_cell.length_b   1.000
_cell.length_c   1.000
_cell.angle_alpha   90.00
_cell.angle_beta   90.00
_cell.angle_gamma   90.00
#
_symmetry.space_group_name_H-M   'P 1'
#
loop_
_entity.id
_entity.type
_entity.pdbx_description
1 polymer ?
#
loop_
_entity_poly.entity_id
_entity_poly.type
_entity_poly.pdbx_seq_one_letter_code
_entity_poly.pdbx_strand_id
1 'polypeptide(L)'
;KHPLFDMEIFAIAFWILVLISSSNAVNLTDGLDGLATVPSIFSLSTLGIFLYLSGNLNYSEYLLLPKIQGLGEVVIICAALIGALMGFLWYNCYPAQVFMGDSGSLAL
;
A
#
# COMPACT_ATOMS: atom_id res chain seq x y z
N LYS A 1 -8.90 -22.26 9.98
CA LYS A 1 -9.65 -20.99 9.90
C LYS A 1 -10.94 -21.28 9.16
N HIS A 2 -12.09 -21.20 9.83
CA HIS A 2 -13.41 -21.31 9.17
C HIS A 2 -13.95 -19.89 8.95
N PRO A 3 -14.33 -19.50 7.73
CA PRO A 3 -14.96 -18.22 7.50
C PRO A 3 -16.30 -18.16 8.24
N LEU A 4 -16.62 -17.01 8.84
CA LEU A 4 -17.92 -16.77 9.46
C LEU A 4 -19.03 -16.57 8.42
N PHE A 5 -18.66 -16.04 7.25
CA PHE A 5 -19.53 -15.80 6.11
C PHE A 5 -18.71 -15.93 4.82
N ASP A 6 -19.28 -16.55 3.79
CA ASP A 6 -18.68 -16.56 2.46
C ASP A 6 -19.19 -15.35 1.68
N MET A 7 -18.27 -14.48 1.25
CA MET A 7 -18.63 -13.21 0.63
C MET A 7 -18.96 -13.36 -0.86
N GLU A 8 -18.54 -14.44 -1.52
CA GLU A 8 -18.76 -14.71 -2.95
C GLU A 8 -18.67 -13.42 -3.83
N ILE A 9 -19.78 -13.01 -4.46
CA ILE A 9 -19.86 -11.82 -5.32
C ILE A 9 -19.70 -10.50 -4.55
N PHE A 10 -20.10 -10.44 -3.28
CA PHE A 10 -19.92 -9.24 -2.46
C PHE A 10 -18.44 -8.91 -2.23
N ALA A 11 -17.54 -9.91 -2.29
CA ALA A 11 -16.11 -9.67 -2.22
C ALA A 11 -15.62 -8.78 -3.37
N ILE A 12 -16.17 -8.97 -4.57
CA ILE A 12 -15.80 -8.17 -5.75
C ILE A 12 -16.22 -6.70 -5.54
N ALA A 13 -17.47 -6.47 -5.12
CA ALA A 13 -17.96 -5.13 -4.84
C ALA A 13 -17.16 -4.44 -3.72
N PHE A 14 -16.82 -5.19 -2.67
CA PHE A 14 -16.00 -4.70 -1.57
C PHE A 14 -14.59 -4.30 -2.05
N TRP A 15 -13.92 -5.13 -2.84
CA TRP A 15 -12.58 -4.82 -3.37
C TRP A 15 -12.60 -3.62 -4.33
N ILE A 16 -13.64 -3.48 -5.16
CA ILE A 16 -13.82 -2.28 -6.00
C ILE A 16 -13.92 -1.03 -5.12
N LEU A 17 -14.72 -1.08 -4.05
CA LEU A 17 -14.85 0.03 -3.12
C LEU A 17 -13.51 0.34 -2.45
N VAL A 18 -12.76 -0.66 -1.99
CA VAL A 18 -11.45 -0.47 -1.36
C VAL A 18 -10.49 0.23 -2.32
N LEU A 19 -10.38 -0.22 -3.56
CA LEU A 19 -9.47 0.36 -4.57
C LEU A 19 -9.84 1.81 -4.91
N ILE A 20 -11.12 2.08 -5.19
CA ILE A 20 -11.56 3.46 -5.50
C ILE A 20 -11.36 4.36 -4.28
N SER A 21 -11.68 3.86 -3.08
CA SER A 21 -11.58 4.65 -1.86
C SER A 21 -10.12 4.96 -1.49
N SER A 22 -9.20 4.00 -1.64
CA SER A 22 -7.79 4.22 -1.33
C SER A 22 -7.15 5.26 -2.26
N SER A 23 -7.35 5.14 -3.58
CA SER A 23 -6.80 6.09 -4.56
C SER A 23 -7.33 7.51 -4.34
N ASN A 24 -8.63 7.65 -4.06
CA ASN A 24 -9.21 8.97 -3.76
C ASN A 24 -8.77 9.51 -2.40
N ALA A 25 -8.53 8.66 -1.40
CA ALA A 25 -8.03 9.10 -0.09
C ALA A 25 -6.61 9.67 -0.19
N VAL A 26 -5.72 9.04 -0.95
CA VAL A 26 -4.36 9.55 -1.18
C VAL A 26 -4.42 10.87 -1.97
N ASN A 27 -5.25 10.94 -3.02
CA ASN A 27 -5.47 12.16 -3.79
C ASN A 27 -5.97 13.33 -2.93
N LEU A 28 -6.96 13.09 -2.06
CA LEU A 28 -7.48 14.13 -1.16
C LEU A 28 -6.43 14.61 -0.15
N THR A 29 -5.48 13.75 0.22
CA THR A 29 -4.39 14.07 1.14
C THR A 29 -3.25 14.84 0.45
N ASP A 30 -3.16 14.81 -0.88
CA ASP A 30 -2.16 15.49 -1.71
C ASP A 30 -2.47 16.98 -1.91
N GLY A 31 -2.77 17.69 -0.81
CA GLY A 31 -3.12 19.12 -0.80
C GLY A 31 -2.06 20.04 -0.18
N LEU A 32 -1.02 19.45 0.42
CA LEU A 32 0.09 20.17 1.07
C LEU A 32 1.43 19.48 0.75
N ASP A 33 2.49 20.28 0.68
CA ASP A 33 3.86 19.82 0.39
C ASP A 33 4.30 18.67 1.30
N GLY A 34 4.57 17.51 0.72
CA GLY A 34 5.01 16.30 1.43
C GLY A 34 3.94 15.55 2.21
N LEU A 35 2.70 16.06 2.28
CA LEU A 35 1.67 15.52 3.17
C LEU A 35 1.19 14.13 2.76
N ALA A 36 0.96 13.86 1.47
CA ALA A 36 0.54 12.54 1.00
C ALA A 36 1.70 11.53 0.94
N THR A 37 2.91 12.02 0.66
CA THR A 37 4.09 11.16 0.45
C THR A 37 4.50 10.40 1.71
N VAL A 38 4.52 11.07 2.87
CA VAL A 38 4.98 10.45 4.13
C VAL A 38 4.03 9.33 4.60
N PRO A 39 2.70 9.53 4.71
CA PRO A 39 1.75 8.46 5.01
C PRO A 39 1.82 7.29 4.03
N SER A 40 1.99 7.56 2.73
CA SER A 40 2.13 6.51 1.72
C SER A 40 3.38 5.64 1.94
N ILE A 41 4.51 6.24 2.33
CA ILE A 41 5.72 5.49 2.70
C ILE A 41 5.46 4.56 3.89
N PHE A 42 4.79 5.04 4.95
CA PHE A 42 4.48 4.21 6.12
C PHE A 42 3.44 3.11 5.81
N SER A 43 2.42 3.42 5.01
CA SER A 43 1.43 2.45 4.54
C SER A 43 2.07 1.33 3.70
N LEU A 44 2.94 1.67 2.75
CA LEU A 44 3.68 0.69 1.95
C LEU A 44 4.69 -0.12 2.79
N SER A 45 5.33 0.51 3.78
CA SER A 45 6.27 -0.18 4.66
C SER A 45 5.57 -1.22 5.52
N THR A 46 4.44 -0.86 6.13
CA THR A 46 3.62 -1.78 6.92
C THR A 46 3.06 -2.91 6.06
N LEU A 47 2.53 -2.59 4.88
CA LEU A 47 2.06 -3.58 3.91
C LEU A 47 3.18 -4.55 3.50
N GLY A 48 4.36 -4.03 3.16
CA GLY A 48 5.52 -4.84 2.78
C GLY A 48 5.94 -5.83 3.86
N ILE A 49 5.91 -5.42 5.14
CA ILE A 49 6.18 -6.32 6.27
C ILE A 49 5.15 -7.46 6.31
N PHE A 50 3.86 -7.16 6.20
CA PHE A 50 2.81 -8.19 6.21
C PHE A 50 2.88 -9.14 5.03
N LEU A 51 3.22 -8.63 3.83
CA LEU A 51 3.41 -9.43 2.62
C LEU A 51 4.58 -10.41 2.80
N TYR A 52 5.70 -9.94 3.35
CA TYR A 52 6.86 -10.80 3.62
C TYR A 52 6.53 -11.91 4.64
N LEU A 53 5.90 -11.54 5.76
CA LEU A 53 5.53 -12.49 6.82
C LEU A 53 4.54 -13.55 6.31
N SER A 54 3.56 -13.14 5.50
CA SER A 54 2.54 -14.04 4.94
C SER A 54 3.07 -14.90 3.78
N GLY A 55 4.12 -14.44 3.09
CA GLY A 55 4.81 -15.21 2.04
C GLY A 55 5.83 -16.21 2.56
N ASN A 56 6.34 -16.05 3.79
CA ASN A 56 7.34 -16.94 4.38
C ASN A 56 6.69 -18.09 5.15
N LEU A 57 7.16 -19.33 4.90
CA LEU A 57 6.65 -20.54 5.54
C LEU A 57 6.71 -20.48 7.08
N ASN A 58 7.87 -20.16 7.62
CA ASN A 58 8.12 -20.24 9.05
C ASN A 58 7.34 -19.14 9.81
N TYR A 59 7.31 -17.93 9.26
CA TYR A 59 6.65 -16.80 9.91
C TYR A 59 5.12 -16.87 9.79
N SER A 60 4.58 -17.27 8.64
CA SER A 60 3.13 -17.37 8.47
C SER A 60 2.51 -18.41 9.40
N GLU A 61 3.18 -19.56 9.58
CA GLU A 61 2.75 -20.60 10.51
C GLU A 61 2.88 -20.14 11.98
N TYR A 62 4.01 -19.55 12.36
CA TYR A 62 4.25 -19.08 13.72
C TYR A 62 3.28 -17.97 14.15
N LEU A 63 2.97 -17.02 13.26
CA LEU A 63 2.10 -15.87 13.52
C LEU A 63 0.62 -16.13 13.19
N LEU A 64 0.27 -17.36 12.76
CA LEU A 64 -1.09 -17.73 12.35
C LEU A 64 -1.65 -16.85 11.21
N LEU A 65 -0.77 -16.34 10.35
CA LEU A 65 -1.11 -15.52 9.18
C LEU A 65 -1.54 -16.41 7.99
N PRO A 66 -2.41 -15.91 7.09
CA PRO A 66 -2.74 -16.64 5.88
C PRO A 66 -1.51 -16.78 4.99
N LYS A 67 -1.12 -18.02 4.71
CA LYS A 67 0.01 -18.32 3.84
C LYS A 67 -0.42 -18.27 2.38
N ILE A 68 0.24 -17.42 1.60
CA ILE A 68 0.01 -17.28 0.16
C ILE A 68 1.34 -17.42 -0.57
N GLN A 69 1.45 -18.44 -1.43
CA GLN A 69 2.68 -18.70 -2.19
C GLN A 69 2.93 -17.57 -3.19
N GLY A 70 4.17 -17.08 -3.27
CA GLY A 70 4.58 -15.98 -4.16
C GLY A 70 4.32 -14.58 -3.61
N LEU A 71 3.56 -14.43 -2.51
CA LEU A 71 3.22 -13.12 -1.94
C LEU A 71 4.45 -12.31 -1.49
N GLY A 72 5.52 -13.00 -1.09
CA GLY A 72 6.77 -12.35 -0.67
C GLY A 72 7.49 -11.58 -1.79
N GLU A 73 7.24 -11.91 -3.06
CA GLU A 73 7.83 -11.19 -4.20
C GLU A 73 7.25 -9.78 -4.36
N VAL A 74 6.00 -9.57 -3.92
CA VAL A 74 5.33 -8.25 -3.96
C VAL A 74 6.05 -7.23 -3.09
N VAL A 75 6.81 -7.67 -2.08
CA VAL A 75 7.65 -6.82 -1.22
C VAL A 75 8.67 -6.03 -2.04
N ILE A 76 9.16 -6.59 -3.16
CA ILE A 76 10.11 -5.92 -4.05
C ILE A 76 9.44 -4.68 -4.67
N ILE A 77 8.16 -4.79 -5.07
CA ILE A 77 7.39 -3.66 -5.61
C ILE A 77 7.16 -2.61 -4.52
N CYS A 78 6.78 -3.02 -3.31
CA CYS A 78 6.64 -2.09 -2.18
C CYS A 78 7.94 -1.34 -1.89
N ALA A 79 9.09 -2.04 -1.87
CA ALA A 79 10.40 -1.43 -1.64
C ALA A 79 10.79 -0.45 -2.75
N ALA A 80 10.50 -0.79 -4.02
CA ALA A 80 10.72 0.11 -5.15
C ALA A 80 9.87 1.39 -5.06
N LEU A 81 8.59 1.25 -4.70
CA LEU A 81 7.69 2.40 -4.49
C LEU A 81 8.14 3.27 -3.31
N ILE A 82 8.54 2.68 -2.20
CA ILE A 82 9.09 3.42 -1.05
C ILE A 82 10.34 4.21 -1.48
N GLY A 83 11.26 3.59 -2.22
CA GLY A 83 12.45 4.27 -2.74
C GLY A 83 12.11 5.43 -3.67
N ALA A 84 11.15 5.23 -4.58
CA ALA A 84 10.65 6.28 -5.46
C ALA A 84 10.01 7.44 -4.68
N LEU A 85 9.20 7.14 -3.65
CA LEU A 85 8.58 8.16 -2.80
C LEU A 85 9.59 8.90 -1.93
N MET A 86 10.64 8.24 -1.44
CA MET A 86 11.74 8.92 -0.74
C MET A 86 12.49 9.87 -1.68
N GLY A 87 12.76 9.46 -2.92
CA GLY A 87 13.35 10.31 -3.94
C GLY A 87 12.43 11.49 -4.31
N PHE A 88 11.13 11.25 -4.44
CA PHE A 88 10.14 12.28 -4.68
C PHE A 88 10.02 13.27 -3.52
N LEU A 89 10.02 12.78 -2.27
CA LEU A 89 9.94 13.60 -1.06
C LEU A 89 11.07 14.63 -0.98
N TRP A 90 12.26 14.30 -1.49
CA TRP A 90 13.38 15.25 -1.57
C TRP A 90 13.02 16.54 -2.32
N TYR A 91 12.18 16.43 -3.35
CA TYR A 91 11.71 17.56 -4.17
C TYR A 91 10.32 18.06 -3.77
N ASN A 92 9.56 17.28 -3.01
CA ASN A 92 8.19 17.61 -2.60
C ASN A 92 8.09 18.13 -1.15
N CYS A 93 9.15 18.01 -0.35
CA CYS A 93 9.23 18.61 0.99
C CYS A 93 9.16 20.15 0.90
N TYR A 94 8.51 20.78 1.87
CA TYR A 94 8.30 22.23 1.88
C TYR A 94 9.63 23.01 1.83
N PRO A 95 9.77 24.01 0.94
CA PRO A 95 8.85 24.40 -0.14
C PRO A 95 8.99 23.48 -1.38
N ALA A 96 7.86 22.94 -1.86
CA ALA A 96 7.87 21.95 -2.94
C ALA A 96 8.34 22.52 -4.29
N GLN A 97 9.17 21.74 -4.99
CA GLN A 97 9.65 22.00 -6.35
C GLN A 97 8.90 21.17 -7.40
N VAL A 98 8.39 20.00 -6.98
CA VAL A 98 7.64 19.07 -7.84
C VAL A 98 6.36 18.64 -7.10
N PHE A 99 5.23 18.71 -7.81
CA PHE A 99 3.94 18.26 -7.31
C PHE A 99 3.65 16.83 -7.76
N MET A 100 2.96 16.06 -6.92
CA MET A 100 2.61 14.66 -7.20
C MET A 100 1.51 14.60 -8.26
N GLY A 101 0.40 15.31 -8.03
CA GLY A 101 -0.72 15.38 -8.96
C GLY A 101 -1.43 14.03 -9.12
N ASP A 102 -2.49 14.01 -9.91
CA ASP A 102 -3.36 12.83 -10.08
C ASP A 102 -2.60 11.59 -10.58
N SER A 103 -1.55 11.78 -11.39
CA SER A 103 -0.75 10.68 -11.92
C SER A 103 -0.02 9.88 -10.84
N GLY A 104 0.44 10.56 -9.79
CA GLY A 104 1.08 9.90 -8.65
C GLY A 104 0.08 9.47 -7.58
N SER A 105 -0.89 10.33 -7.26
CA SER A 105 -1.78 10.08 -6.11
C SER A 105 -2.83 9.00 -6.35
N LEU A 106 -3.34 8.83 -7.58
CA LEU A 106 -4.29 7.75 -7.89
C LEU A 106 -3.62 6.37 -8.02
N ALA A 107 -2.32 6.37 -8.33
CA ALA A 107 -1.52 5.15 -8.51
C ALA A 107 -1.06 4.53 -7.19
N LEU A 108 -1.03 5.32 -6.12
CA LEU A 108 -0.73 4.90 -4.74
C LEU A 108 -1.97 4.40 -4.01
#